data_AF-A0A381WMR3-F1
#
_entry.id   AF-A0A381WMR3-F1
#
_cell.length_a   1.000
_cell.length_b   1.000
_cell.length_c   1.000
_cell.angle_alpha   90.00
_cell.angle_beta   90.00
_cell.angle_gamma   90.00
#
_symmetry.space_group_name_H-M   'P 1'
#
loop_
_entity.id
_entity.type
_entity.pdbx_description
1 polymer ?
#
loop_
_entity_poly.entity_id
_entity_poly.type
_entity_poly.pdbx_seq_one_letter_code
_entity_poly.pdbx_strand_id
1 'polypeptide(L)' 'MEVEAAKLIGAGLAVIGVVGSGIGIGSIFSSFIEAVGRNPAARSEVFTMTMLGFALVEAIALFALVIALVILFT' A
#
# COMPACT_ATOMS: atom_id res chain seq x y z
N MET A 1 16.62 16.04 -23.45
CA MET A 1 16.98 14.61 -23.44
C MET A 1 17.33 14.15 -22.03
N GLU A 2 18.29 14.79 -21.34
CA GLU A 2 18.67 14.41 -19.96
C GLU A 2 17.52 14.50 -18.93
N VAL A 3 16.75 15.60 -18.94
CA VAL A 3 15.62 15.78 -18.00
C VAL A 3 14.52 14.74 -18.24
N GLU A 4 14.23 14.41 -19.50
CA GLU A 4 13.23 13.40 -19.85
C GLU A 4 13.64 12.01 -19.34
N ALA A 5 14.91 11.64 -19.54
CA ALA A 5 15.45 10.40 -19.00
C ALA A 5 15.38 10.38 -17.45
N ALA A 6 15.71 11.49 -16.80
CA ALA A 6 15.60 11.63 -15.35
C ALA A 6 14.15 11.50 -14.85
N LYS A 7 13.16 12.05 -15.57
CA LYS A 7 11.72 11.89 -15.26
C LYS A 7 11.31 10.41 -15.32
N LEU A 8 11.68 9.70 -16.39
CA LEU A 8 11.33 8.28 -16.54
C LEU A 8 11.94 7.41 -15.42
N ILE A 9 13.21 7.65 -15.08
CA ILE A 9 13.88 6.93 -13.98
C ILE A 9 13.26 7.31 -12.64
N GLY A 10 13.04 8.60 -12.39
CA GLY A 10 12.45 9.10 -11.14
C GLY A 10 11.05 8.57 -10.89
N ALA A 11 10.20 8.47 -11.92
CA ALA A 11 8.87 7.88 -11.83
C ALA A 11 8.94 6.38 -11.47
N GLY A 12 9.89 5.63 -12.06
CA GLY A 12 10.12 4.23 -11.72
C GLY A 12 10.63 4.05 -10.28
N LEU A 13 11.49 4.95 -9.80
CA LEU A 13 11.97 4.92 -8.41
C LEU A 13 10.87 5.28 -7.41
N ALA A 14 9.98 6.21 -7.75
CA ALA A 14 8.89 6.64 -6.88
C ALA A 14 7.95 5.47 -6.50
N VAL A 15 7.68 4.53 -7.41
CA VAL A 15 6.79 3.40 -7.15
C VAL A 15 7.42 2.27 -6.32
N ILE A 16 8.71 2.31 -6.01
CA ILE A 16 9.35 1.32 -5.11
C ILE A 16 8.68 1.34 -3.72
N GLY A 17 8.16 2.49 -3.28
CA GLY A 17 7.41 2.61 -2.03
C GLY A 17 6.19 1.69 -1.92
N VAL A 18 5.63 1.23 -3.04
CA VAL A 18 4.50 0.28 -3.08
C VAL A 18 4.87 -1.08 -2.46
N VAL A 19 6.15 -1.46 -2.46
CA VAL A 19 6.61 -2.71 -1.81
C VAL A 19 6.26 -2.71 -0.32
N GLY A 20 6.42 -1.56 0.36
CA GLY A 20 6.05 -1.43 1.77
C GLY A 20 4.55 -1.65 2.01
N SER A 21 3.71 -1.13 1.10
CA SER A 21 2.26 -1.38 1.14
C SER A 21 1.93 -2.86 0.92
N GLY A 22 2.54 -3.50 -0.09
CA GLY A 22 2.33 -4.93 -0.35
C GLY A 22 2.64 -5.81 0.86
N ILE A 23 3.76 -5.53 1.55
CA ILE A 23 4.12 -6.22 2.80
C ILE A 23 3.12 -5.91 3.91
N GLY A 24 2.73 -4.64 4.09
CA GLY A 24 1.79 -4.21 5.12
C GLY A 24 0.40 -4.85 4.96
N ILE A 25 -0.13 -4.88 3.73
CA ILE A 25 -1.40 -5.53 3.41
C ILE A 25 -1.32 -7.03 3.73
N GLY A 26 -0.26 -7.70 3.28
CA GLY A 26 -0.04 -9.13 3.57
C GLY A 26 -0.03 -9.43 5.07
N SER A 27 0.68 -8.61 5.85
CA SER A 27 0.76 -8.75 7.31
C SER A 27 -0.59 -8.51 8.02
N ILE A 28 -1.33 -7.47 7.60
CA ILE A 28 -2.65 -7.13 8.15
C ILE A 28 -3.65 -8.26 7.91
N PHE A 29 -3.72 -8.77 6.67
CA PHE A 29 -4.65 -9.85 6.34
C PHE A 29 -4.24 -11.20 6.92
N SER A 30 -2.93 -11.50 7.05
CA SER A 30 -2.46 -12.70 7.77
C SER A 30 -2.92 -12.67 9.22
N SER A 31 -2.74 -11.54 9.90
CA SER A 31 -3.16 -11.36 11.30
C SER A 31 -4.68 -11.47 11.46
N PHE A 32 -5.45 -10.94 10.51
CA PHE A 32 -6.91 -11.09 10.47
C PHE A 32 -7.32 -12.57 10.35
N ILE A 33 -6.72 -13.32 9.43
CA ILE A 33 -7.02 -14.74 9.22
C ILE A 33 -6.70 -15.55 10.48
N GLU A 34 -5.54 -15.30 11.12
CA GLU A 34 -5.16 -15.96 12.37
C GLU A 34 -6.13 -15.63 13.52
N ALA A 35 -6.51 -14.36 13.68
CA ALA A 35 -7.44 -13.93 14.71
C ALA A 35 -8.82 -14.57 14.55
N VAL A 36 -9.37 -14.55 13.33
CA VAL A 36 -10.66 -15.17 13.01
C VAL A 36 -10.59 -16.70 13.12
N GLY A 37 -9.47 -17.31 12.73
CA GLY A 37 -9.25 -18.75 12.88
C GLY A 37 -9.25 -19.20 14.34
N ARG A 38 -8.76 -18.36 15.27
CA ARG A 38 -8.79 -18.62 16.71
C ARG A 38 -10.16 -18.33 17.34
N ASN A 39 -10.83 -17.27 16.92
CA ASN A 39 -12.15 -16.91 17.42
C ASN A 39 -13.07 -16.39 16.28
N PRO A 40 -13.86 -17.27 15.65
CA PRO A 40 -14.76 -16.88 14.55
C PRO A 40 -15.81 -15.85 14.95
N ALA A 41 -16.21 -15.79 16.23
CA ALA A 41 -17.21 -14.84 16.72
C ALA A 41 -16.73 -13.38 16.70
N ALA A 42 -15.42 -13.15 16.76
CA ALA A 42 -14.83 -11.81 16.73
C ALA A 42 -14.69 -11.23 15.30
N ARG A 43 -15.10 -11.97 14.26
CA ARG A 43 -14.85 -11.60 12.86
C ARG A 43 -15.33 -10.20 12.49
N SER A 44 -16.54 -9.80 12.89
CA SER A 44 -17.12 -8.51 12.52
C SER A 44 -16.34 -7.33 13.10
N GLU A 45 -15.94 -7.45 14.37
CA GLU A 45 -15.18 -6.44 15.09
C GLU A 45 -13.76 -6.30 14.52
N VAL A 46 -13.05 -7.43 14.35
CA VAL A 46 -11.68 -7.43 13.83
C VAL A 46 -11.65 -7.00 12.36
N PHE A 47 -12.63 -7.39 11.54
CA PHE A 47 -12.69 -6.99 10.13
C PHE A 47 -12.72 -5.47 9.95
N THR A 48 -13.46 -4.75 10.80
CA THR A 48 -13.53 -3.30 10.74
C THR A 48 -12.16 -2.66 11.01
N MET A 49 -11.43 -3.17 12.01
CA MET A 49 -10.06 -2.73 12.32
C MET A 49 -9.07 -3.09 11.20
N THR A 50 -9.17 -4.29 10.64
CA THR A 50 -8.37 -4.75 9.49
C THR A 50 -8.55 -3.83 8.29
N MET A 51 -9.80 -3.47 7.96
CA MET A 51 -10.09 -2.59 6.83
C MET A 51 -9.58 -1.15 7.05
N LEU A 52 -9.65 -0.63 8.28
CA LEU A 52 -9.02 0.65 8.63
C LEU A 52 -7.50 0.60 8.43
N GLY A 53 -6.85 -0.45 8.94
CA GLY A 53 -5.41 -0.65 8.75
C GLY A 53 -5.02 -0.76 7.28
N PHE A 54 -5.78 -1.55 6.51
CA PHE A 54 -5.61 -1.68 5.07
C PHE A 54 -5.68 -0.31 4.37
N ALA A 55 -6.71 0.50 4.64
CA ALA A 55 -6.87 1.80 4.01
C ALA A 55 -5.71 2.76 4.31
N LEU A 56 -5.16 2.72 5.53
CA LEU A 56 -4.01 3.55 5.92
C LEU A 56 -2.72 3.11 5.22
N VAL A 57 -2.50 1.80 5.09
CA VAL A 57 -1.35 1.25 4.36
C VAL A 57 -1.46 1.56 2.86
N GLU A 58 -2.66 1.40 2.29
CA GLU A 58 -2.94 1.68 0.88
C GLU A 58 -2.71 3.16 0.54
N ALA A 59 -3.05 4.08 1.45
CA ALA A 59 -2.82 5.51 1.25
C ALA A 59 -1.33 5.83 0.97
N ILE A 60 -0.40 5.08 1.58
CA ILE A 60 1.04 5.25 1.36
C ILE A 60 1.42 4.83 -0.08
N ALA A 61 0.87 3.72 -0.57
CA ALA A 61 1.05 3.32 -1.97
C ALA A 61 0.45 4.32 -2.95
N LEU A 62 -0.72 4.89 -2.63
CA LEU A 62 -1.33 5.93 -3.44
C LEU A 62 -0.46 7.19 -3.52
N PHE A 63 0.22 7.58 -2.44
CA PHE A 63 1.17 8.70 -2.51
C PHE A 63 2.36 8.40 -3.44
N ALA A 64 2.91 7.18 -3.39
CA ALA A 64 3.97 6.76 -4.31
C ALA A 64 3.52 6.83 -5.78
N LEU A 65 2.30 6.38 -6.07
CA LEU A 65 1.69 6.49 -7.40
C LEU A 65 1.47 7.95 -7.82
N VAL A 66 0.92 8.78 -6.93
CA VAL A 66 0.69 10.21 -7.21
C VAL A 66 2.00 10.91 -7.55
N ILE A 67 3.07 10.66 -6.78
CA ILE A 67 4.39 11.25 -7.05
C ILE A 67 4.92 10.78 -8.42
N ALA A 68 4.78 9.49 -8.75
CA ALA A 68 5.19 8.97 -10.06
C ALA A 68 4.42 9.63 -11.21
N LEU A 69 3.10 9.81 -11.06
CA LEU A 69 2.25 10.48 -12.05
C LEU A 69 2.62 11.96 -12.20
N VAL A 70 2.89 12.66 -11.10
CA VAL A 70 3.36 14.06 -11.12
C VAL A 70 4.69 14.15 -11.86
N ILE A 71 5.64 13.25 -11.60
CA ILE A 71 6.93 13.21 -12.30
C ILE A 71 6.75 12.93 -13.79
N LEU A 72 5.79 12.11 -14.22
CA LEU A 72 5.60 11.80 -15.63
C LEU A 72 4.93 12.96 -16.38
N PHE A 73 3.89 13.55 -15.81
CA PHE A 73 2.96 14.43 -16.52
C PHE A 73 3.09 15.91 -16.21
N THR A 74 4.04 16.28 -15.34
CA THR A 74 4.44 17.67 -15.07
C THR A 74 5.83 17.91 -15.66
#